data_AF-A0A957WFL6-F1
#
_entry.id   AF-A0A957WFL6-F1
#
_cell.length_a   1.000
_cell.length_b   1.000
_cell.length_c   1.000
_cell.angle_alpha   90.00
_cell.angle_beta   90.00
_cell.angle_gamma   90.00
#
_symmetry.space_group_name_H-M   'P 1'
#
loop_
_entity.id
_entity.type
_entity.pdbx_description
1 polymer ?
#
loop_
_entity_poly.entity_id
_entity_poly.type
_entity_poly.pdbx_seq_one_letter_code
_entity_poly.pdbx_strand_id
1 'polypeptide(L)'
;TPVPTDTPVATDTPEPTETPTPAPIPPTPTPGPPTDTPEPEPTATPDFPFKIKEQGNREFQKTSVNFVSSIVAVTDANGTPIGGYKLVGTNNTGQSYQSAESSWRYDALSGLEGYVKQGNIKFEPPGGFNDSTWTVFIVDSAGNQVSAPISLTYPSDPSQRAWDFIWWSQ
;
A
#
# COMPACT_ATOMS: atom_id res chain seq x y z
N THR A 1 0.75 -107.66 -23.82
CA THR A 1 2.16 -107.55 -23.39
C THR A 1 2.67 -106.18 -23.81
N PRO A 2 2.86 -105.21 -22.91
CA PRO A 2 3.46 -103.93 -23.30
C PRO A 2 4.95 -104.11 -23.62
N VAL A 3 5.37 -103.46 -24.70
CA VAL A 3 6.72 -103.43 -25.30
C VAL A 3 7.60 -102.46 -24.48
N PRO A 4 8.88 -102.76 -24.23
CA PRO A 4 9.79 -101.83 -23.54
C PRO A 4 9.90 -100.52 -24.34
N THR A 5 9.75 -99.40 -23.63
CA THR A 5 9.87 -98.04 -24.17
C THR A 5 11.34 -97.65 -24.15
N ASP A 6 11.86 -97.25 -25.32
CA ASP A 6 13.24 -96.81 -25.50
C ASP A 6 13.56 -95.58 -24.63
N THR A 7 14.70 -95.65 -23.94
CA THR A 7 15.26 -94.58 -23.12
C THR A 7 15.66 -93.39 -24.00
N PRO A 8 15.22 -92.16 -23.70
CA PRO A 8 15.57 -90.99 -24.50
C PRO A 8 17.07 -90.67 -24.42
N VAL A 9 17.65 -90.37 -25.58
CA VAL A 9 19.04 -89.90 -25.75
C VAL A 9 19.15 -88.47 -25.23
N ALA A 10 20.19 -88.19 -24.45
CA ALA A 10 20.47 -86.86 -23.93
C ALA A 10 20.69 -85.86 -25.08
N THR A 11 19.98 -84.74 -25.04
CA THR A 11 20.08 -83.65 -26.02
C THR A 11 21.17 -82.69 -25.57
N ASP A 12 22.08 -82.33 -26.48
CA ASP A 12 23.18 -81.41 -26.19
C ASP A 12 22.69 -80.02 -25.78
N THR A 13 23.30 -79.47 -24.73
CA THR A 13 23.02 -78.14 -24.19
C THR A 13 23.55 -77.07 -25.16
N PRO A 14 22.74 -76.07 -25.56
CA PRO A 14 23.20 -75.03 -26.47
C PRO A 14 24.27 -74.13 -25.84
N GLU A 15 25.21 -73.69 -26.67
CA GLU A 15 26.28 -72.76 -26.30
C GLU A 15 25.72 -71.36 -25.99
N PRO A 16 26.23 -70.65 -24.96
CA PRO A 16 25.74 -69.32 -24.61
C PRO A 16 25.99 -68.30 -25.73
N THR A 17 24.95 -67.51 -26.03
CA THR A 17 25.03 -66.41 -26.99
C THR A 17 25.66 -65.18 -26.32
N GLU A 18 26.65 -64.56 -26.99
CA GLU A 18 27.28 -63.34 -26.50
C GLU A 18 26.28 -62.18 -26.41
N THR A 19 26.36 -61.40 -25.33
CA THR A 19 25.50 -60.24 -25.11
C THR A 19 26.11 -59.01 -25.81
N PRO A 20 25.35 -58.27 -26.63
CA PRO A 20 25.88 -57.11 -27.33
C PRO A 20 26.25 -55.98 -26.36
N THR A 21 27.39 -55.35 -26.62
CA THR A 21 27.86 -54.16 -25.90
C THR A 21 26.93 -52.97 -26.19
N PRO A 22 26.48 -52.22 -25.16
CA PRO A 22 25.61 -51.05 -25.36
C PRO A 22 26.33 -49.92 -26.09
N ALA A 23 25.61 -49.24 -26.98
CA ALA A 23 26.09 -48.09 -27.73
C ALA A 23 26.32 -46.87 -26.82
N PRO A 24 27.27 -45.97 -27.16
CA PRO A 24 27.52 -44.76 -26.40
C PRO A 24 26.31 -43.80 -26.44
N ILE A 25 25.99 -43.23 -25.28
CA ILE A 25 24.88 -42.29 -25.10
C ILE A 25 25.33 -40.92 -25.62
N PRO A 26 24.54 -40.22 -26.46
CA PRO A 26 24.87 -38.87 -26.92
C PRO A 26 24.88 -37.86 -25.75
N PRO A 27 25.71 -36.80 -25.84
CA PRO A 27 25.78 -35.79 -24.81
C PRO A 27 24.48 -34.97 -24.74
N THR A 28 24.02 -34.71 -23.52
CA THR A 28 22.87 -33.85 -23.24
C THR A 28 23.20 -32.40 -23.64
N PRO A 29 22.31 -31.69 -24.37
CA PRO A 29 22.53 -30.28 -24.70
C PRO A 29 22.58 -29.44 -23.42
N THR A 30 23.58 -28.59 -23.32
CA THR A 30 23.69 -27.61 -22.23
C THR A 30 22.63 -26.53 -22.41
N PRO A 31 21.86 -26.17 -21.36
CA PRO A 31 20.93 -25.04 -21.43
C PRO A 31 21.65 -23.75 -21.85
N GLY A 32 21.02 -22.98 -22.74
CA GLY A 32 21.52 -21.68 -23.14
C GLY A 32 21.55 -20.68 -21.96
N PRO A 33 22.26 -19.57 -22.11
CA PRO A 33 22.26 -18.52 -21.09
C PRO A 33 20.83 -17.99 -20.87
N PRO A 34 20.49 -17.58 -19.63
CA PRO A 34 19.19 -16.97 -19.36
C PRO A 34 19.03 -15.71 -20.21
N THR A 35 17.89 -15.56 -20.85
CA THR A 35 17.51 -14.34 -21.56
C THR A 35 17.24 -13.24 -20.52
N ASP A 36 17.83 -12.06 -20.70
CA ASP A 36 17.57 -10.92 -19.83
C ASP A 36 16.07 -10.60 -19.82
N THR A 37 15.48 -10.61 -18.63
CA THR A 37 14.10 -10.17 -18.43
C THR A 37 14.09 -8.64 -18.53
N PRO A 38 13.20 -8.03 -19.33
CA PRO A 38 13.14 -6.57 -19.42
C PRO A 38 12.82 -5.99 -18.04
N GLU A 39 13.57 -4.95 -17.66
CA GLU A 39 13.29 -4.18 -16.46
C GLU A 39 11.92 -3.49 -16.62
N PRO A 40 11.02 -3.56 -15.62
CA PRO A 40 9.74 -2.89 -15.72
C PRO A 40 9.93 -1.38 -15.85
N GLU A 41 9.21 -0.76 -16.79
CA GLU A 41 9.18 0.69 -16.94
C GLU A 41 8.63 1.34 -15.66
N PRO A 42 9.24 2.44 -15.16
CA PRO A 42 8.74 3.12 -13.98
C PRO A 42 7.31 3.62 -14.22
N THR A 43 6.42 3.30 -13.29
CA THR A 43 5.05 3.84 -13.32
C THR A 43 5.08 5.35 -13.10
N ALA A 44 4.42 6.12 -13.97
CA ALA A 44 4.32 7.57 -13.82
C ALA A 44 3.70 7.93 -12.45
N THR A 45 4.33 8.86 -11.74
CA THR A 45 3.77 9.40 -10.49
C THR A 45 2.61 10.34 -10.83
N PRO A 46 1.43 10.22 -10.18
CA PRO A 46 0.32 11.13 -10.43
C PRO A 46 0.70 12.57 -10.09
N ASP A 47 0.43 13.50 -11.00
CA ASP A 47 0.58 14.93 -10.73
C ASP A 47 -0.73 15.50 -10.20
N PHE A 48 -0.75 15.76 -8.90
CA PHE A 48 -1.89 16.36 -8.22
C PHE A 48 -1.81 17.89 -8.21
N PRO A 49 -2.93 18.61 -8.41
CA PRO A 49 -2.94 20.07 -8.40
C PRO A 49 -2.64 20.65 -7.02
N PHE A 50 -2.97 19.95 -5.92
CA PHE A 50 -2.64 20.42 -4.58
C PHE A 50 -1.34 19.80 -4.06
N LYS A 51 -0.46 20.66 -3.54
CA LYS A 51 0.76 20.29 -2.82
C LYS A 51 0.68 20.71 -1.35
N ILE A 52 1.42 20.01 -0.49
CA ILE A 52 1.49 20.37 0.92
C ILE A 52 2.40 21.59 1.06
N LYS A 53 1.82 22.67 1.56
CA LYS A 53 2.53 23.90 1.90
C LYS A 53 3.02 23.87 3.34
N GLU A 54 2.25 23.28 4.24
CA GLU A 54 2.61 23.13 5.64
C GLU A 54 1.98 21.88 6.24
N GLN A 55 2.73 21.19 7.09
CA GLN A 55 2.19 20.29 8.10
C GLN A 55 2.63 20.83 9.47
N GLY A 56 1.66 21.10 10.33
CA GLY A 56 1.87 21.71 11.64
C GLY A 56 2.82 20.89 12.52
N ASN A 57 3.59 21.57 13.36
CA ASN A 57 4.49 20.88 14.28
C ASN A 57 3.68 20.32 15.46
N ARG A 58 3.60 18.99 15.51
CA ARG A 58 2.88 18.23 16.55
C ARG A 58 3.47 18.40 17.95
N GLU A 59 4.73 18.84 18.09
CA GLU A 59 5.32 19.15 19.39
C GLU A 59 4.63 20.34 20.08
N PHE A 60 4.19 21.33 19.31
CA PHE A 60 3.48 22.52 19.81
C PHE A 60 1.96 22.33 19.88
N GLN A 61 1.44 21.25 19.28
CA GLN A 61 0.00 20.96 19.20
C GLN A 61 -0.42 19.84 20.16
N LYS A 62 0.44 19.45 21.11
CA LYS A 62 0.13 18.41 22.10
C LYS A 62 -1.14 18.72 22.86
N THR A 63 -1.90 17.66 23.16
CA THR A 63 -3.14 17.78 23.89
C THR A 63 -3.38 16.56 24.77
N SER A 64 -3.96 16.79 25.95
CA SER A 64 -4.42 15.73 26.84
C SER A 64 -5.91 15.39 26.64
N VAL A 65 -6.61 16.10 25.74
CA VAL A 65 -8.03 15.83 25.49
C VAL A 65 -8.20 14.50 24.76
N ASN A 66 -9.32 13.84 25.04
CA ASN A 66 -9.64 12.53 24.50
C ASN A 66 -10.23 12.57 23.08
N PHE A 67 -10.46 13.77 22.54
CA PHE A 67 -10.86 13.98 21.15
C PHE A 67 -9.79 14.81 20.44
N VAL A 68 -9.38 14.37 19.25
CA VAL A 68 -8.44 15.09 18.40
C VAL A 68 -9.16 15.46 17.11
N SER A 69 -8.86 16.63 16.55
CA SER A 69 -9.29 17.09 15.25
C SER A 69 -8.04 17.31 14.40
N SER A 70 -8.17 17.07 13.10
CA SER A 70 -7.26 17.69 12.13
C SER A 70 -7.95 18.92 11.55
N ILE A 71 -7.23 20.04 11.54
CA ILE A 71 -7.67 21.28 10.90
C ILE A 71 -6.91 21.40 9.59
N VAL A 72 -7.65 21.62 8.52
CA VAL A 72 -7.07 21.64 7.17
C VAL A 72 -7.36 22.96 6.50
N ALA A 73 -6.31 23.56 5.93
CA ALA A 73 -6.40 24.68 5.02
C ALA A 73 -6.27 24.18 3.58
N VAL A 74 -7.27 24.43 2.77
CA VAL A 74 -7.27 24.21 1.32
C VAL A 74 -7.35 25.59 0.66
N THR A 75 -6.29 25.99 -0.03
CA THR A 75 -6.17 27.34 -0.59
C THR A 75 -5.75 27.36 -2.05
N ASP A 76 -5.96 28.50 -2.70
CA ASP A 76 -5.22 28.86 -3.91
C ASP A 76 -3.72 29.13 -3.61
N ALA A 77 -2.95 29.40 -4.66
CA ALA A 77 -1.52 29.71 -4.58
C ALA A 77 -1.19 30.95 -3.74
N ASN A 78 -2.14 31.88 -3.59
CA ASN A 78 -1.99 33.10 -2.78
C ASN A 78 -2.31 32.87 -1.30
N GLY A 79 -2.82 31.69 -0.94
CA GLY A 79 -3.30 31.38 0.41
C GLY A 79 -4.74 31.81 0.67
N THR A 80 -5.54 32.09 -0.36
CA THR A 80 -6.97 32.35 -0.21
C THR A 80 -7.73 31.04 0.01
N PRO A 81 -8.58 30.90 1.05
CA PRO A 81 -9.43 29.72 1.21
C PRO A 81 -10.33 29.48 0.01
N ILE A 82 -10.37 28.22 -0.46
CA ILE A 82 -11.25 27.80 -1.55
C ILE A 82 -12.24 26.73 -1.09
N GLY A 83 -13.49 26.87 -1.53
CA GLY A 83 -14.59 26.00 -1.15
C GLY A 83 -14.78 24.79 -2.07
N GLY A 84 -15.59 23.83 -1.64
CA GLY A 84 -16.03 22.69 -2.47
C GLY A 84 -15.09 21.49 -2.48
N TYR A 85 -14.12 21.43 -1.57
CA TYR A 85 -13.21 20.30 -1.40
C TYR A 85 -13.50 19.55 -0.10
N LYS A 86 -13.16 18.27 0.00
CA LYS A 86 -13.33 17.50 1.24
C LYS A 86 -12.04 16.79 1.59
N LEU A 87 -11.80 16.60 2.89
CA LEU A 87 -10.78 15.67 3.34
C LEU A 87 -11.41 14.29 3.46
N VAL A 88 -10.82 13.30 2.80
CA VAL A 88 -11.13 11.88 2.97
C VAL A 88 -10.00 11.25 3.76
N GLY A 89 -10.34 10.41 4.72
CA GLY A 89 -9.38 9.65 5.50
C GLY A 89 -9.81 8.20 5.68
N THR A 90 -8.85 7.28 5.56
CA THR A 90 -9.03 5.86 5.86
C THR A 90 -7.95 5.41 6.81
N ASN A 91 -8.31 4.72 7.89
CA ASN A 91 -7.32 4.17 8.81
C ASN A 91 -6.89 2.74 8.43
N ASN A 92 -5.83 2.25 9.07
CA ASN A 92 -5.31 0.89 8.86
C ASN A 92 -6.28 -0.23 9.27
N THR A 93 -7.38 0.06 9.96
CA THR A 93 -8.46 -0.89 10.28
C THR A 93 -9.56 -0.91 9.23
N GLY A 94 -9.48 -0.06 8.20
CA GLY A 94 -10.46 0.08 7.12
C GLY A 94 -11.60 1.07 7.42
N GLN A 95 -11.62 1.70 8.59
CA GLN A 95 -12.58 2.77 8.89
C GLN A 95 -12.29 3.96 7.98
N SER A 96 -13.33 4.43 7.28
CA SER A 96 -13.25 5.60 6.41
C SER A 96 -14.16 6.71 6.89
N TYR A 97 -13.73 7.96 6.71
CA TYR A 97 -14.51 9.15 7.02
C TYR A 97 -14.21 10.26 6.03
N GLN A 98 -15.21 11.12 5.81
CA GLN A 98 -15.11 12.28 4.93
C GLN A 98 -15.64 13.50 5.66
N SER A 99 -14.92 14.62 5.57
CA SER A 99 -15.37 15.89 6.15
C SER A 99 -16.58 16.47 5.40
N ALA A 100 -17.15 17.53 5.99
CA ALA A 100 -17.92 18.50 5.24
C ALA A 100 -17.04 19.20 4.17
N GLU A 101 -17.69 19.89 3.23
CA GLU A 101 -17.00 20.70 2.23
C GLU A 101 -16.21 21.84 2.87
N SER A 102 -15.07 22.15 2.28
CA SER A 102 -14.29 23.31 2.62
C SER A 102 -15.11 24.57 2.40
N SER A 103 -14.93 25.53 3.29
CA SER A 103 -15.56 26.84 3.16
C SER A 103 -14.66 27.82 2.39
N TRP A 104 -15.25 28.94 1.98
CA TRP A 104 -14.54 30.07 1.37
C TRP A 104 -13.91 31.01 2.42
N ARG A 105 -13.79 30.57 3.67
CA ARG A 105 -13.27 31.34 4.80
C ARG A 105 -12.44 30.45 5.70
N TYR A 106 -11.62 31.03 6.55
CA TYR A 106 -10.99 30.27 7.63
C TYR A 106 -11.97 30.16 8.82
N ASP A 107 -12.79 29.11 8.82
CA ASP A 107 -13.81 28.85 9.84
C ASP A 107 -13.50 27.67 10.79
N ALA A 108 -12.44 26.92 10.51
CA ALA A 108 -11.93 25.86 11.35
C ALA A 108 -10.67 26.35 12.11
N LEU A 109 -10.58 26.07 13.41
CA LEU A 109 -9.49 26.53 14.26
C LEU A 109 -8.82 25.35 14.98
N SER A 110 -7.49 25.33 14.95
CA SER A 110 -6.62 24.43 15.72
C SER A 110 -5.80 25.26 16.69
N GLY A 111 -5.68 24.80 17.93
CA GLY A 111 -4.69 25.34 18.85
C GLY A 111 -5.10 25.31 20.33
N LEU A 112 -4.08 25.12 21.16
CA LEU A 112 -3.98 25.66 22.51
C LEU A 112 -2.96 26.82 22.48
N GLU A 113 -3.03 27.68 23.50
CA GLU A 113 -2.26 28.92 23.69
C GLU A 113 -0.90 29.01 22.96
N GLY A 114 -0.73 30.01 22.09
CA GLY A 114 0.55 30.36 21.44
C GLY A 114 0.82 29.73 20.07
N TYR A 115 0.08 28.69 19.67
CA TYR A 115 0.21 28.06 18.34
C TYR A 115 -1.16 27.84 17.70
N VAL A 116 -1.77 28.93 17.24
CA VAL A 116 -3.10 28.92 16.60
C VAL A 116 -2.94 28.77 15.08
N LYS A 117 -3.62 27.77 14.53
CA LYS A 117 -3.74 27.56 13.09
C LYS A 117 -5.20 27.65 12.67
N GLN A 118 -5.43 28.18 11.48
CA GLN A 118 -6.77 28.32 10.93
C GLN A 118 -6.84 27.56 9.61
N GLY A 119 -7.95 26.85 9.42
CA GLY A 119 -8.26 26.10 8.22
C GLY A 119 -9.70 26.38 7.79
N ASN A 120 -10.10 25.77 6.70
CA ASN A 120 -11.45 25.83 6.14
C ASN A 120 -12.13 24.45 6.10
N ILE A 121 -11.49 23.44 6.69
CA ILE A 121 -12.04 22.10 6.95
C ILE A 121 -11.69 21.71 8.38
N LYS A 122 -12.69 21.13 9.08
CA LYS A 122 -12.52 20.40 10.33
C LYS A 122 -12.75 18.91 10.08
N PHE A 123 -11.77 18.07 10.40
CA PHE A 123 -11.85 16.62 10.22
C PHE A 123 -11.82 15.92 11.57
N GLU A 124 -12.97 15.32 11.91
CA GLU A 124 -13.24 14.61 13.16
C GLU A 124 -14.01 13.33 12.86
N PRO A 125 -13.32 12.20 12.67
CA PRO A 125 -13.99 10.91 12.48
C PRO A 125 -14.94 10.59 13.63
N PRO A 126 -16.10 9.97 13.37
CA PRO A 126 -16.97 9.46 14.42
C PRO A 126 -16.21 8.50 15.34
N GLY A 127 -16.32 8.72 16.65
CA GLY A 127 -15.51 8.00 17.66
C GLY A 127 -14.11 8.59 17.88
N GLY A 128 -13.75 9.65 17.17
CA GLY A 128 -12.44 10.30 17.23
C GLY A 128 -11.37 9.57 16.40
N PHE A 129 -10.15 10.07 16.47
CA PHE A 129 -8.99 9.34 15.96
C PHE A 129 -8.67 8.20 16.93
N ASN A 130 -9.09 6.98 16.56
CA ASN A 130 -8.69 5.76 17.22
C ASN A 130 -7.18 5.50 17.04
N ASP A 131 -6.59 4.70 17.91
CA ASP A 131 -5.16 4.32 17.89
C ASP A 131 -4.80 3.64 16.57
N SER A 132 -4.39 4.44 15.60
CA SER A 132 -4.26 4.01 14.21
C SER A 132 -3.51 5.05 13.38
N THR A 133 -3.05 4.59 12.22
CA THR A 133 -2.56 5.47 11.16
C THR A 133 -3.69 5.74 10.18
N TRP A 134 -3.98 7.02 9.98
CA TRP A 134 -4.93 7.51 8.99
C TRP A 134 -4.19 7.95 7.75
N THR A 135 -4.57 7.43 6.59
CA THR A 135 -4.17 7.96 5.29
C THR A 135 -5.23 8.97 4.86
N VAL A 136 -4.84 10.23 4.65
CA VAL A 136 -5.75 11.32 4.29
C VAL A 136 -5.34 12.02 2.99
N PHE A 137 -6.33 12.49 2.23
CA PHE A 137 -6.15 13.24 0.99
C PHE A 137 -7.37 14.13 0.69
N ILE A 138 -7.19 15.11 -0.19
CA ILE A 138 -8.27 16.00 -0.64
C ILE A 138 -8.97 15.43 -1.87
N VAL A 139 -10.29 15.53 -1.88
CA VAL A 139 -11.13 15.29 -3.06
C VAL A 139 -11.90 16.55 -3.46
N ASP A 140 -12.22 16.67 -4.75
CA ASP A 140 -13.12 17.70 -5.27
C ASP A 140 -14.61 17.36 -5.01
N SER A 141 -15.51 18.25 -5.43
CA SER A 141 -16.97 18.06 -5.29
C SER A 141 -17.53 16.85 -6.05
N ALA A 142 -16.82 16.34 -7.06
CA ALA A 142 -17.18 15.14 -7.80
C ALA A 142 -16.59 13.86 -7.17
N GLY A 143 -15.75 13.99 -6.15
CA GLY A 143 -15.10 12.89 -5.45
C GLY A 143 -13.76 12.46 -6.06
N ASN A 144 -13.22 13.21 -7.02
CA ASN A 144 -11.90 12.90 -7.58
C ASN A 144 -10.80 13.31 -6.59
N GLN A 145 -9.80 12.45 -6.39
CA GLN A 145 -8.63 12.79 -5.59
C GLN A 145 -7.78 13.87 -6.28
N VAL A 146 -7.47 14.93 -5.55
CA VAL A 146 -6.76 16.12 -6.07
C VAL A 146 -5.49 16.45 -5.27
N SER A 147 -5.10 15.62 -4.31
CA SER A 147 -3.84 15.72 -3.58
C SER A 147 -3.17 14.35 -3.43
N ALA A 148 -1.85 14.35 -3.22
CA ALA A 148 -1.18 13.15 -2.74
C ALA A 148 -1.69 12.78 -1.34
N PRO A 149 -1.76 11.47 -1.00
CA PRO A 149 -2.13 11.02 0.33
C PRO A 149 -1.00 11.25 1.33
N ILE A 150 -1.35 11.50 2.60
CA ILE A 150 -0.42 11.56 3.73
C ILE A 150 -0.89 10.73 4.91
N SER A 151 0.06 10.32 5.73
CA SER A 151 -0.19 9.51 6.92
C SER A 151 -0.17 10.37 8.19
N LEU A 152 -1.22 10.24 8.99
CA LEU A 152 -1.35 10.82 10.32
C LEU A 152 -1.45 9.68 11.34
N THR A 153 -0.47 9.58 12.24
CA THR A 153 -0.44 8.51 13.25
C THR A 153 -0.93 9.03 14.59
N TYR A 154 -1.89 8.34 15.19
CA TYR A 154 -2.43 8.66 16.50
C TYR A 154 -2.11 7.53 17.49
N PRO A 155 -1.23 7.78 18.48
CA PRO A 155 -0.82 6.77 19.46
C PRO A 155 -1.85 6.59 20.58
N SER A 156 -1.81 5.41 21.20
CA SER A 156 -2.61 5.05 22.38
C SER A 156 -2.31 5.86 23.62
N ASP A 157 -1.04 6.26 23.77
CA ASP A 157 -0.58 7.12 24.85
C ASP A 157 -1.18 8.54 24.69
N PRO A 158 -2.10 8.97 25.58
CA PRO A 158 -2.72 10.28 25.48
C PRO A 158 -1.71 11.43 25.58
N SER A 159 -0.55 11.22 26.21
CA SER A 159 0.50 12.25 26.34
C SER A 159 1.22 12.56 25.02
N GLN A 160 1.06 11.68 24.03
CA GLN A 160 1.66 11.81 22.70
C GLN A 160 0.65 12.31 21.65
N ARG A 161 -0.61 12.55 22.06
CA ARG A 161 -1.63 13.08 21.15
C ARG A 161 -1.36 14.55 20.85
N ALA A 162 -1.61 14.91 19.60
CA ALA A 162 -1.53 16.27 19.14
C ALA A 162 -2.68 16.56 18.19
N TRP A 163 -3.18 17.80 18.21
CA TRP A 163 -3.95 18.33 17.09
C TRP A 163 -3.07 18.34 15.85
N ASP A 164 -3.68 18.15 14.69
CA ASP A 164 -2.96 18.21 13.42
C ASP A 164 -3.42 19.44 12.64
N PHE A 165 -2.47 20.12 11.99
CA PHE A 165 -2.75 21.13 10.99
C PHE A 165 -2.11 20.72 9.67
N ILE A 166 -2.87 20.78 8.57
CA ILE A 166 -2.36 20.50 7.23
C ILE A 166 -2.81 21.61 6.30
N TRP A 167 -1.88 22.16 5.53
CA TRP A 167 -2.16 23.16 4.51
C TRP A 167 -1.83 22.60 3.13
N TRP A 168 -2.88 22.35 2.33
CA TRP A 168 -2.77 22.11 0.89
C TRP A 168 -3.01 23.39 0.09
N SER A 169 -2.11 23.69 -0.84
CA SER A 169 -2.20 24.82 -1.77
C SER A 169 -2.12 24.31 -3.20
N GLN A 170 -2.92 24.90 -4.10
CA GLN A 170 -2.66 24.85 -5.54
C GLN A 170 -1.40 25.64 -5.89
#